data_AF-E0WUJ0-F1
#
_entry.id   AF-E0WUJ0-F1
#
_cell.length_a   1.000
_cell.length_b   1.000
_cell.length_c   1.000
_cell.angle_alpha   90.00
_cell.angle_beta   90.00
_cell.angle_gamma   90.00
#
_symmetry.space_group_name_H-M   'P 1'
#
loop_
_entity.id
_entity.type
_entity.pdbx_description
1 polymer ?
#
loop_
_entity_poly.entity_id
_entity_poly.type
_entity_poly.pdbx_seq_one_letter_code
_entity_poly.pdbx_strand_id
1 'polypeptide(L)'
;MEQLRQRGLRIGVVSRGYGVKAIAYPLVLTQDTTAEQAGDEPVLIFQRTGVPVAVSPKRSEAVKALLMLHPLDLVIADDGLQHYGLHRDFELVVIDGMRRFGNGWWLPAGPMRERTARLNSVDAIITNGGHAASGEISMWLQANEAVNLVTGKRQPVQSLPQVIAMAGIGHPARFF
;
A
#
# COMPACT_ATOMS: atom_id res chain seq x y z
N MET A 1 2.90 8.47 5.45
CA MET A 1 3.37 8.12 6.82
C MET A 1 4.28 9.18 7.40
N GLU A 2 5.39 9.53 6.74
CA GLU A 2 6.36 10.52 7.25
C GLU A 2 5.73 11.87 7.60
N GLN A 3 4.91 12.43 6.70
CA GLN A 3 4.20 13.70 6.95
C GLN A 3 3.24 13.64 8.16
N LEU A 4 2.57 12.51 8.39
CA LEU A 4 1.66 12.34 9.53
C LEU A 4 2.44 12.17 10.83
N ARG A 5 3.59 11.48 10.78
CA ARG A 5 4.51 11.39 11.92
C ARG A 5 5.14 12.74 12.26
N GLN A 6 5.47 13.56 11.26
CA GLN A 6 5.94 14.93 11.46
C GLN A 6 4.89 15.81 12.17
N ARG A 7 3.60 15.46 12.06
CA ARG A 7 2.51 16.09 12.82
C ARG A 7 2.28 15.48 14.20
N GLY A 8 3.15 14.56 14.64
CA GLY A 8 3.08 13.93 15.96
C GLY A 8 2.05 12.81 16.10
N LEU A 9 1.42 12.36 15.01
CA LEU A 9 0.43 11.28 15.06
C LEU A 9 1.11 9.92 15.19
N ARG A 10 0.55 9.07 16.07
CA ARG A 10 0.95 7.67 16.24
C ARG A 10 0.11 6.81 15.29
N ILE A 11 0.78 6.14 14.37
CA ILE A 11 0.12 5.48 13.25
C ILE A 11 0.41 4.00 13.28
N GLY A 12 -0.59 3.16 13.03
CA GLY A 12 -0.41 1.74 12.73
C GLY A 12 -0.87 1.41 11.31
N VAL A 13 -0.37 0.30 10.78
CA VAL A 13 -0.84 -0.24 9.48
C VAL A 13 -1.40 -1.63 9.68
N VAL A 14 -2.55 -1.90 9.07
CA VAL A 14 -3.10 -3.25 9.00
C VAL A 14 -3.17 -3.71 7.55
N SER A 15 -2.72 -4.93 7.30
CA SER A 15 -2.81 -5.57 5.98
C SER A 15 -3.39 -6.98 6.11
N ARG A 16 -3.72 -7.60 4.98
CA ARG A 16 -4.21 -8.98 4.95
C ARG A 16 -3.07 -10.01 5.05
N GLY A 17 -1.89 -9.66 4.53
CA GLY A 17 -0.80 -10.62 4.27
C GLY A 17 -1.10 -11.50 3.06
N TYR A 18 -1.26 -10.89 1.87
CA TYR A 18 -1.65 -11.61 0.66
C TYR A 18 -0.61 -12.68 0.26
N GLY A 19 -1.08 -13.84 -0.22
CA GLY A 19 -0.22 -14.93 -0.69
C GLY A 19 0.47 -15.76 0.41
N VAL A 20 0.33 -15.39 1.68
CA VAL A 20 1.04 -16.02 2.81
C VAL A 20 0.07 -16.49 3.88
N LYS A 21 0.37 -17.63 4.51
CA LYS A 21 -0.32 -18.12 5.71
C LYS A 21 0.64 -18.03 6.89
N ALA A 22 0.45 -17.03 7.74
CA ALA A 22 1.14 -16.95 9.01
C ALA A 22 0.79 -18.17 9.87
N ILE A 23 1.71 -18.56 10.76
CA ILE A 23 1.51 -19.65 11.71
C ILE A 23 0.33 -19.35 12.65
N ALA A 24 0.19 -18.08 13.04
CA ALA A 24 -0.90 -17.60 13.88
C ALA A 24 -1.30 -16.19 13.46
N TYR A 25 -2.59 -15.88 13.65
CA TYR A 25 -3.14 -14.54 13.45
C TYR A 25 -3.85 -14.07 14.74
N PRO A 26 -3.91 -12.75 14.99
CA PRO A 26 -3.21 -11.69 14.27
C PRO A 26 -1.69 -11.74 14.50
N LEU A 27 -0.90 -11.45 13.46
CA LEU A 27 0.56 -11.38 13.55
C LEU A 27 0.97 -9.90 13.57
N VAL A 28 1.54 -9.44 14.67
CA VAL A 28 2.17 -8.12 14.77
C VAL A 28 3.63 -8.27 14.37
N LEU A 29 4.08 -7.45 13.41
CA LEU A 29 5.42 -7.56 12.84
C LEU A 29 6.48 -7.10 13.84
N THR A 30 7.61 -7.78 13.80
CA THR A 30 8.85 -7.45 14.52
C THR A 30 10.00 -7.37 13.52
N GLN A 31 11.20 -7.01 14.00
CA GLN A 31 12.39 -6.96 13.15
C GLN A 31 12.76 -8.34 12.57
N ASP A 32 12.38 -9.42 13.25
CA ASP A 32 12.66 -10.80 12.83
C ASP A 32 11.56 -11.38 11.94
N THR A 33 10.47 -10.63 11.70
CA THR A 33 9.36 -11.12 10.89
C THR A 33 9.73 -11.13 9.41
N THR A 34 9.64 -12.29 8.78
CA THR A 34 10.04 -12.48 7.37
C THR A 34 8.88 -12.31 6.40
N ALA A 35 9.20 -12.11 5.11
CA ALA A 35 8.20 -12.02 4.05
C ALA A 35 7.38 -13.32 3.90
N GLU A 36 7.98 -14.47 4.18
CA GLU A 36 7.32 -15.78 4.18
C GLU A 36 6.32 -15.94 5.34
N GLN A 37 6.39 -15.09 6.37
CA GLN A 37 5.47 -15.11 7.51
C GLN A 37 4.32 -14.11 7.36
N ALA A 38 4.63 -12.90 6.90
CA ALA A 38 3.68 -11.78 6.88
C ALA A 38 3.27 -11.30 5.48
N GLY A 39 3.96 -11.73 4.43
CA GLY A 39 3.90 -11.14 3.09
C GLY A 39 5.02 -10.12 2.87
N ASP A 40 5.37 -9.92 1.61
CA ASP A 40 6.38 -8.95 1.17
C ASP A 40 5.95 -7.50 1.43
N GLU A 41 4.71 -7.13 1.08
CA GLU A 41 4.20 -5.76 1.25
C GLU A 41 4.18 -5.31 2.73
N PRO A 42 3.63 -6.09 3.70
CA PRO A 42 3.60 -5.66 5.09
C PRO A 42 5.00 -5.52 5.70
N VAL A 43 5.92 -6.44 5.35
CA VAL A 43 7.32 -6.37 5.80
C VAL A 43 8.03 -5.14 5.21
N LEU A 44 7.82 -4.86 3.92
CA LEU A 44 8.36 -3.68 3.28
C LEU A 44 7.85 -2.39 3.94
N ILE A 45 6.56 -2.30 4.23
CA ILE A 45 5.95 -1.16 4.93
C ILE A 45 6.59 -0.99 6.32
N PHE A 46 6.70 -2.08 7.10
CA PHE A 46 7.29 -2.07 8.43
C PHE A 46 8.74 -1.57 8.39
N GLN A 47 9.58 -2.14 7.53
CA GLN A 47 10.99 -1.77 7.39
C GLN A 47 11.18 -0.33 6.90
N ARG A 48 10.37 0.13 5.94
CA ARG A 48 10.51 1.47 5.36
C ARG A 48 10.02 2.57 6.29
N THR A 49 8.94 2.31 7.04
CA THR A 49 8.26 3.37 7.80
C THR A 49 8.52 3.31 9.30
N GLY A 50 8.94 2.15 9.82
CA GLY A 50 9.16 1.89 11.24
C GLY A 50 7.91 2.01 12.11
N VAL A 51 6.72 2.03 11.51
CA VAL A 51 5.45 2.08 12.25
C VAL A 51 5.00 0.66 12.63
N PRO A 52 4.20 0.47 13.69
CA PRO A 52 3.58 -0.82 13.98
C PRO A 52 2.76 -1.32 12.80
N VAL A 53 3.00 -2.57 12.39
CA VAL A 53 2.26 -3.25 11.32
C VAL A 53 1.71 -4.56 11.86
N ALA A 54 0.45 -4.86 11.53
CA ALA A 54 -0.15 -6.16 11.83
C ALA A 54 -0.86 -6.74 10.62
N VAL A 55 -0.82 -8.07 10.51
CA VAL A 55 -1.51 -8.82 9.46
C VAL A 55 -2.56 -9.74 10.06
N SER A 56 -3.73 -9.80 9.42
CA SER A 56 -4.78 -10.78 9.71
C SER A 56 -5.75 -10.88 8.53
N PRO A 57 -6.28 -12.07 8.20
CA PRO A 57 -7.39 -12.22 7.27
C PRO A 57 -8.60 -11.38 7.66
N LYS A 58 -8.82 -11.19 8.97
CA LYS A 58 -9.85 -10.32 9.53
C LYS A 58 -9.19 -9.06 10.08
N ARG A 59 -9.24 -7.97 9.32
CA ARG A 59 -8.48 -6.74 9.63
C ARG A 59 -8.83 -6.14 11.00
N SER A 60 -10.07 -6.29 11.47
CA SER A 60 -10.47 -5.81 12.80
C SER A 60 -9.69 -6.47 13.93
N GLU A 61 -9.22 -7.71 13.76
CA GLU A 61 -8.38 -8.40 14.75
C GLU A 61 -6.94 -7.87 14.72
N ALA A 62 -6.41 -7.55 13.54
CA ALA A 62 -5.12 -6.86 13.42
C ALA A 62 -5.16 -5.46 14.07
N VAL A 63 -6.24 -4.71 13.88
CA VAL A 63 -6.43 -3.40 14.53
C VAL A 63 -6.43 -3.55 16.05
N LYS A 64 -7.20 -4.50 16.59
CA LYS A 64 -7.25 -4.77 18.04
C LYS A 64 -5.88 -5.16 18.60
N ALA A 65 -5.13 -6.01 17.89
CA ALA A 65 -3.79 -6.40 18.30
C ALA A 65 -2.83 -5.21 18.39
N LEU A 66 -2.87 -4.30 17.40
CA LEU A 66 -2.06 -3.10 17.44
C LEU A 66 -2.44 -2.18 18.61
N LEU A 67 -3.74 -1.96 18.84
CA LEU A 67 -4.21 -1.10 19.93
C LEU A 67 -3.91 -1.63 21.33
N MET A 68 -3.76 -2.95 21.49
CA MET A 68 -3.33 -3.56 22.76
C MET A 68 -1.85 -3.29 23.08
N LEU A 69 -1.01 -3.14 22.06
CA LEU A 69 0.44 -3.02 22.21
C LEU A 69 0.94 -1.58 22.06
N HIS A 70 0.21 -0.76 21.33
CA HIS A 70 0.61 0.58 20.97
C HIS A 70 -0.56 1.55 21.11
N PRO A 71 -0.35 2.73 21.70
CA PRO A 71 -1.34 3.78 21.65
C PRO A 71 -1.29 4.42 20.25
N LEU A 72 -2.37 4.29 19.48
CA LEU A 72 -2.47 4.77 18.11
C LEU A 72 -3.56 5.84 17.97
N ASP A 73 -3.28 6.87 17.17
CA ASP A 73 -4.22 7.93 16.80
C ASP A 73 -4.87 7.65 15.44
N LEU A 74 -4.18 6.88 14.59
CA LEU A 74 -4.63 6.54 13.24
C LEU A 74 -4.21 5.12 12.86
N VAL A 75 -5.10 4.38 12.20
CA VAL A 75 -4.77 3.10 11.57
C VAL A 75 -5.04 3.18 10.08
N ILE A 76 -4.04 2.82 9.27
CA ILE A 76 -4.16 2.75 7.82
C ILE A 76 -4.38 1.30 7.40
N ALA A 77 -5.46 1.05 6.68
CA ALA A 77 -5.71 -0.25 6.07
C ALA A 77 -5.10 -0.30 4.66
N ASP A 78 -4.05 -1.09 4.50
CA ASP A 78 -3.44 -1.37 3.20
C ASP A 78 -4.33 -2.29 2.36
N ASP A 79 -4.56 -1.94 1.08
CA ASP A 79 -5.57 -2.51 0.17
C ASP A 79 -6.94 -2.81 0.86
N GLY A 80 -7.43 -1.84 1.64
CA GLY A 80 -8.54 -2.02 2.58
C GLY A 80 -9.95 -1.84 2.01
N LEU A 81 -10.10 -1.24 0.83
CA LEU A 81 -11.40 -0.77 0.31
C LEU A 81 -12.45 -1.89 0.19
N GLN A 82 -12.00 -3.09 -0.17
CA GLN A 82 -12.86 -4.26 -0.39
C GLN A 82 -13.18 -5.01 0.89
N HIS A 83 -12.64 -4.56 2.02
CA HIS A 83 -12.79 -5.23 3.30
C HIS A 83 -13.90 -4.59 4.13
N TYR A 84 -15.13 -4.74 3.66
CA TYR A 84 -16.33 -4.15 4.27
C TYR A 84 -16.56 -4.54 5.75
N GLY A 85 -15.95 -5.63 6.24
CA GLY A 85 -16.01 -6.02 7.65
C GLY A 85 -15.19 -5.15 8.62
N LEU A 86 -14.46 -4.15 8.13
CA LEU A 86 -13.78 -3.14 8.94
C LEU A 86 -14.44 -1.78 8.71
N HIS A 87 -14.97 -1.17 9.77
CA HIS A 87 -15.43 0.22 9.73
C HIS A 87 -14.26 1.15 9.40
N ARG A 88 -14.50 2.17 8.56
CA ARG A 88 -13.51 3.15 8.14
C ARG A 88 -14.15 4.53 8.25
N ASP A 89 -13.49 5.41 8.98
CA ASP A 89 -13.92 6.80 9.13
C ASP A 89 -13.57 7.65 7.90
N PHE A 90 -12.64 7.17 7.07
CA PHE A 90 -12.19 7.85 5.85
C PHE A 90 -11.69 6.84 4.81
N GLU A 91 -12.08 7.02 3.55
CA GLU A 91 -11.73 6.16 2.43
C GLU A 91 -11.01 6.93 1.32
N LEU A 92 -9.83 6.43 0.95
CA LEU A 92 -9.03 6.92 -0.17
C LEU A 92 -9.00 5.87 -1.28
N VAL A 93 -9.40 6.26 -2.49
CA VAL A 93 -9.27 5.41 -3.68
C VAL A 93 -8.13 5.92 -4.55
N VAL A 94 -7.26 5.01 -4.99
CA VAL A 94 -6.24 5.31 -5.99
C VAL A 94 -6.69 4.78 -7.34
N ILE A 95 -6.74 5.64 -8.36
CA ILE A 95 -7.02 5.28 -9.75
C ILE A 95 -5.79 5.52 -10.62
N ASP A 96 -5.59 4.68 -11.64
CA ASP A 96 -4.56 4.89 -12.65
C ASP A 96 -4.99 6.04 -13.57
N GLY A 97 -4.21 7.12 -13.64
CA GLY A 97 -4.61 8.31 -14.40
C GLY A 97 -4.47 8.19 -15.91
N MET A 98 -3.79 7.16 -16.42
CA MET A 98 -3.69 6.89 -17.86
C MET A 98 -4.76 5.90 -18.31
N ARG A 99 -4.88 4.77 -17.60
CA ARG A 99 -5.80 3.67 -17.94
C ARG A 99 -7.20 3.88 -17.39
N ARG A 100 -7.34 4.66 -16.33
CA ARG A 100 -8.59 4.88 -15.59
C ARG A 100 -9.22 3.54 -15.21
N PHE A 101 -10.28 3.13 -15.89
CA PHE A 101 -11.03 1.89 -15.62
C PHE A 101 -10.75 0.76 -16.63
N GLY A 102 -9.72 0.90 -17.48
CA GLY A 102 -9.37 -0.07 -18.51
C GLY A 102 -10.47 -0.22 -19.55
N ASN A 103 -10.96 -1.45 -19.74
CA ASN A 103 -12.03 -1.75 -20.70
C ASN A 103 -13.45 -1.56 -20.12
N GLY A 104 -13.58 -1.07 -18.88
CA GLY A 104 -14.87 -0.84 -18.22
C GLY A 104 -15.60 -2.09 -17.72
N TRP A 105 -15.03 -3.28 -17.94
CA TRP A 105 -15.59 -4.55 -17.51
C TRP A 105 -15.03 -4.98 -16.15
N TRP A 106 -15.80 -5.79 -15.42
CA TRP A 106 -15.37 -6.35 -14.15
C TRP A 106 -14.64 -7.67 -14.36
N LEU A 107 -13.94 -8.12 -13.34
CA LEU A 107 -13.32 -9.44 -13.34
C LEU A 107 -14.37 -10.54 -13.61
N PRO A 108 -14.06 -11.54 -14.47
CA PRO A 108 -12.79 -11.73 -15.19
C PRO A 108 -12.70 -11.02 -16.56
N ALA A 109 -13.77 -10.40 -17.06
CA ALA A 109 -13.82 -9.77 -18.39
C ALA A 109 -13.02 -8.46 -18.49
N GLY A 110 -12.69 -7.84 -17.35
CA GLY A 110 -11.89 -6.63 -17.26
C GLY A 110 -11.23 -6.46 -15.89
N PRO A 111 -10.45 -5.39 -15.69
CA PRO A 111 -9.60 -5.23 -14.50
C PRO A 111 -10.37 -4.73 -13.27
N MET A 112 -11.61 -4.27 -13.42
CA MET A 112 -12.35 -3.67 -12.33
C MET A 112 -12.80 -4.74 -11.33
N ARG A 113 -12.56 -4.48 -10.04
CA ARG A 113 -13.08 -5.33 -8.96
C ARG A 113 -14.43 -4.84 -8.43
N GLU A 114 -14.78 -3.57 -8.67
CA GLU A 114 -16.00 -2.92 -8.21
C GLU A 114 -16.51 -1.90 -9.24
N ARG A 115 -17.78 -1.49 -9.12
CA ARG A 115 -18.39 -0.47 -10.00
C ARG A 115 -17.77 0.91 -9.80
N THR A 116 -17.67 1.69 -10.86
CA THR A 116 -17.28 3.11 -10.78
C THR A 116 -18.20 3.93 -9.89
N ALA A 117 -19.47 3.54 -9.74
CA ALA A 117 -20.40 4.17 -8.80
C ALA A 117 -19.90 4.17 -7.34
N ARG A 118 -18.98 3.25 -6.97
CA ARG A 118 -18.35 3.23 -5.64
C ARG A 118 -17.53 4.49 -5.35
N LEU A 119 -17.03 5.15 -6.39
CA LEU A 119 -16.29 6.41 -6.28
C LEU A 119 -17.15 7.56 -5.74
N ASN A 120 -18.48 7.46 -5.80
CA ASN A 120 -19.38 8.49 -5.28
C ASN A 120 -19.51 8.45 -3.76
N SER A 121 -19.01 7.40 -3.10
CA SER A 121 -19.15 7.21 -1.65
C SER A 121 -17.80 7.14 -0.92
N VAL A 122 -16.71 7.55 -1.57
CA VAL A 122 -15.39 7.66 -0.94
C VAL A 122 -15.07 9.11 -0.68
N ASP A 123 -14.23 9.37 0.31
CA ASP A 123 -13.93 10.73 0.75
C ASP A 123 -12.91 11.44 -0.13
N ALA A 124 -11.99 10.69 -0.75
CA ALA A 124 -11.08 11.26 -1.75
C ALA A 124 -10.64 10.25 -2.82
N ILE A 125 -10.41 10.79 -4.01
CA ILE A 125 -9.89 10.07 -5.17
C ILE A 125 -8.49 10.61 -5.48
N ILE A 126 -7.51 9.71 -5.53
CA ILE A 126 -6.13 9.98 -5.88
C ILE A 126 -5.87 9.44 -7.28
N THR A 127 -5.42 10.29 -8.18
CA THR A 127 -5.10 9.92 -9.56
C THR A 127 -3.61 9.77 -9.72
N ASN A 128 -3.16 8.54 -9.96
CA ASN A 128 -1.76 8.17 -10.02
C ASN A 128 -1.25 8.20 -11.45
N GLY A 129 -0.42 9.20 -11.75
CA GLY A 129 0.02 9.55 -13.10
C GLY A 129 -1.10 10.17 -13.94
N GLY A 130 -0.82 10.40 -15.23
CA GLY A 130 -1.80 10.90 -16.19
C GLY A 130 -2.43 12.24 -15.81
N HIS A 131 -3.71 12.44 -16.15
CA HIS A 131 -4.43 13.68 -15.88
C HIS A 131 -5.48 13.45 -14.78
N ALA A 132 -5.37 14.20 -13.69
CA ALA A 132 -6.40 14.25 -12.65
C ALA A 132 -7.63 15.01 -13.17
N ALA A 133 -8.82 14.45 -12.96
CA ALA A 133 -10.07 15.14 -13.23
C ALA A 133 -10.41 16.14 -12.10
N SER A 134 -11.42 16.98 -12.33
CA SER A 134 -11.91 17.88 -11.29
C SER A 134 -12.33 17.11 -10.03
N GLY A 135 -11.87 17.55 -8.86
CA GLY A 135 -12.12 16.89 -7.58
C GLY A 135 -11.17 15.74 -7.24
N GLU A 136 -10.23 15.38 -8.13
CA GLU A 136 -9.22 14.36 -7.87
C GLU A 136 -7.89 14.96 -7.41
N ILE A 137 -7.19 14.26 -6.52
CA ILE A 137 -5.86 14.63 -6.03
C ILE A 137 -4.82 13.98 -6.94
N SER A 138 -4.01 14.77 -7.64
CA SER A 138 -2.94 14.24 -8.49
C SER A 138 -1.79 13.65 -7.65
N MET A 139 -1.31 12.47 -8.04
CA MET A 139 -0.14 11.80 -7.48
C MET A 139 0.80 11.39 -8.61
N TRP A 140 2.10 11.61 -8.43
CA TRP A 140 3.14 11.12 -9.35
C TRP A 140 4.18 10.33 -8.57
N LEU A 141 4.67 9.25 -9.18
CA LEU A 141 5.83 8.53 -8.67
C LEU A 141 7.08 9.15 -9.27
N GLN A 142 8.02 9.56 -8.41
CA GLN A 142 9.32 10.04 -8.81
C GLN A 142 10.38 9.08 -8.30
N ALA A 143 11.11 8.42 -9.21
CA ALA A 143 12.28 7.64 -8.85
C ALA A 143 13.37 8.59 -8.35
N ASN A 144 13.91 8.33 -7.17
CA ASN A 144 14.94 9.16 -6.55
C ASN A 144 16.27 8.39 -6.48
N GLU A 145 16.35 7.40 -5.60
CA GLU A 145 17.59 6.65 -5.35
C GLU A 145 17.44 5.17 -5.70
N ALA A 146 18.50 4.60 -6.27
CA ALA A 146 18.73 3.17 -6.33
C ALA A 146 19.39 2.70 -5.03
N VAL A 147 18.95 1.54 -4.52
CA VAL A 147 19.50 0.92 -3.32
C VAL A 147 20.16 -0.40 -3.70
N ASN A 148 21.45 -0.54 -3.38
CA ASN A 148 22.14 -1.81 -3.52
C ASN A 148 21.65 -2.80 -2.46
N LEU A 149 21.08 -3.93 -2.88
CA LEU A 149 20.42 -4.89 -1.98
C LEU A 149 21.39 -5.61 -1.02
N VAL A 150 22.68 -5.71 -1.35
CA VAL A 150 23.69 -6.40 -0.52
C VAL A 150 24.31 -5.44 0.50
N THR A 151 24.65 -4.23 0.06
CA THR A 151 25.42 -3.27 0.87
C THR A 151 24.57 -2.17 1.49
N GLY A 152 23.31 -2.01 1.06
CA GLY A 152 22.44 -0.91 1.46
C GLY A 152 22.84 0.46 0.92
N LYS A 153 23.93 0.56 0.14
CA LYS A 153 24.39 1.84 -0.44
C LYS A 153 23.33 2.43 -1.36
N ARG A 154 23.14 3.74 -1.24
CA ARG A 154 22.16 4.53 -1.99
C ARG A 154 22.89 5.46 -2.95
N GLN A 155 22.34 5.61 -4.15
CA GLN A 155 22.81 6.61 -5.12
C GLN A 155 21.65 7.05 -6.02
N PRO A 156 21.68 8.25 -6.62
CA PRO A 156 20.67 8.68 -7.58
C PRO A 156 20.51 7.67 -8.72
N VAL A 157 19.28 7.41 -9.15
CA VAL A 157 19.06 6.48 -10.29
C VAL A 157 19.76 7.01 -11.55
N GLN A 158 19.82 8.34 -11.72
CA GLN A 158 20.44 9.00 -12.87
C GLN A 158 21.98 8.88 -12.89
N SER A 159 22.61 8.51 -11.76
CA SER A 159 24.07 8.28 -11.71
C SER A 159 24.45 6.85 -12.06
N LEU A 160 23.47 5.95 -12.25
CA LEU A 160 23.77 4.59 -12.66
C LEU A 160 24.28 4.59 -14.12
N PRO A 161 25.30 3.78 -14.43
CA PRO A 161 25.80 3.60 -15.81
C PRO A 161 24.75 2.84 -16.66
N GLN A 162 25.16 2.27 -17.80
CA GLN A 162 24.27 1.35 -18.54
C GLN A 162 23.74 0.25 -17.61
N VAL A 163 22.41 0.20 -17.47
CA VAL A 163 21.70 -0.79 -16.66
C VAL A 163 20.82 -1.66 -17.51
N ILE A 164 20.65 -2.91 -17.08
CA ILE A 164 19.54 -3.76 -17.49
C ILE A 164 18.49 -3.64 -16.40
N ALA A 165 17.29 -3.19 -16.78
CA ALA A 165 16.17 -3.02 -15.88
C ALA A 165 15.15 -4.15 -16.11
N MET A 166 14.59 -4.70 -15.03
CA MET A 166 13.58 -5.76 -15.05
C MET A 166 12.50 -5.45 -14.02
N ALA A 167 11.24 -5.69 -14.37
CA ALA A 167 10.10 -5.43 -13.48
C ALA A 167 9.07 -6.58 -13.52
N GLY A 168 8.81 -7.18 -12.37
CA GLY A 168 7.82 -8.25 -12.17
C GLY A 168 6.52 -7.74 -11.54
N ILE A 169 5.92 -6.69 -12.11
CA ILE A 169 4.70 -6.04 -11.59
C ILE A 169 3.55 -6.17 -12.59
N GLY A 170 2.31 -5.94 -12.17
CA GLY A 170 1.12 -6.07 -13.02
C GLY A 170 1.10 -5.16 -14.26
N HIS A 171 1.90 -4.08 -14.29
CA HIS A 171 2.10 -3.23 -15.46
C HIS A 171 3.57 -2.79 -15.57
N PRO A 172 4.46 -3.60 -16.19
CA PRO A 172 5.90 -3.33 -16.21
C PRO A 172 6.29 -2.01 -16.88
N ALA A 173 5.59 -1.59 -17.93
CA ALA A 173 5.86 -0.33 -18.65
C ALA A 173 5.71 0.93 -17.76
N ARG A 174 5.12 0.83 -16.57
CA ARG A 174 5.08 1.93 -15.59
C ARG A 174 6.43 2.14 -14.87
N PHE A 175 7.30 1.14 -14.87
CA PHE A 175 8.61 1.19 -14.21
C PHE A 175 9.70 1.77 -15.11
N PHE A 176 9.57 1.63 -16.42
CA PHE A 176 10.54 2.06 -17.44
C PHE A 176 10.17 3.44 -17.99
#